data_AF-A0A8T3PWH2-F1
#
_entry.id   AF-A0A8T3PWH2-F1
#
_cell.length_a   1.000
_cell.length_b   1.000
_cell.length_c   1.000
_cell.angle_alpha   90.00
_cell.angle_beta   90.00
_cell.angle_gamma   90.00
#
_symmetry.space_group_name_H-M   'P 1'
#
loop_
_entity.id
_entity.type
_entity.pdbx_description
1 polymer ?
#
loop_
_entity_poly.entity_id
_entity_poly.type
_entity_poly.pdbx_seq_one_letter_code
_entity_poly.pdbx_strand_id
1 'polypeptide(L)'
;EQAIQAGVAFVNAIPVFIGREPYWQRRFAEAGLPIIGDDIKSQVGATITHRVLTRLFMDRGVRIDRTYQLNFGGNTDFLNMLERERLESKKISKTNAVTSMIDYEIDDGDIHVGPSDYVPWLKDRKWCHIRMEGTTFGDVPLNLELKLEVWDSPNSAGVITDAIRCAKLGLDRGLAGTLVAPSSYFMKSPPLQIHDDIAHNRVEDFIRGDDNETLVGTEKAAPRRTRKLSTSSTKAKAKAAAAEVA
;
A
#
# COMPACT_ATOMS: atom_id res chain seq x y z
N GLU A 1 -19.29 -13.66 -5.17
CA GLU A 1 -20.35 -14.70 -5.24
C GLU A 1 -20.48 -15.34 -6.61
N GLN A 2 -20.78 -14.58 -7.67
CA GLN A 2 -20.91 -15.12 -9.03
C GLN A 2 -19.66 -15.87 -9.50
N ALA A 3 -18.45 -15.38 -9.15
CA ALA A 3 -17.20 -16.09 -9.41
C ALA A 3 -17.15 -17.50 -8.75
N ILE A 4 -17.66 -17.62 -7.52
CA ILE A 4 -17.73 -18.91 -6.81
C ILE A 4 -18.71 -19.85 -7.52
N GLN A 5 -19.90 -19.35 -7.86
CA GLN A 5 -20.91 -20.14 -8.57
C GLN A 5 -20.42 -20.63 -9.94
N ALA A 6 -19.61 -19.82 -10.63
CA ALA A 6 -19.01 -20.17 -11.91
C ALA A 6 -17.78 -21.09 -11.79
N GLY A 7 -17.29 -21.38 -10.58
CA GLY A 7 -16.11 -22.23 -10.40
C GLY A 7 -14.80 -21.57 -10.85
N VAL A 8 -14.69 -20.23 -10.77
CA VAL A 8 -13.50 -19.49 -11.23
C VAL A 8 -12.76 -18.82 -10.09
N ALA A 9 -11.43 -18.72 -10.24
CA ALA A 9 -10.62 -17.88 -9.38
C ALA A 9 -11.00 -16.40 -9.50
N PHE A 10 -10.72 -15.62 -8.47
CA PHE A 10 -11.05 -14.19 -8.43
C PHE A 10 -9.82 -13.33 -8.11
N VAL A 11 -9.62 -12.25 -8.87
CA VAL A 11 -8.57 -11.26 -8.62
C VAL A 11 -9.24 -9.92 -8.33
N ASN A 12 -9.09 -9.43 -7.10
CA ASN A 12 -9.69 -8.17 -6.68
C ASN A 12 -8.72 -7.00 -6.87
N ALA A 13 -8.90 -6.25 -7.95
CA ALA A 13 -8.08 -5.09 -8.29
C ALA A 13 -8.56 -3.76 -7.67
N ILE A 14 -9.69 -3.75 -6.96
CA ILE A 14 -10.31 -2.55 -6.37
C ILE A 14 -10.10 -2.49 -4.84
N PRO A 15 -10.28 -1.33 -4.17
CA PRO A 15 -9.98 -1.18 -2.74
C PRO A 15 -11.04 -1.74 -1.77
N VAL A 16 -12.13 -2.32 -2.28
CA VAL A 16 -13.11 -3.01 -1.44
C VAL A 16 -12.47 -4.28 -0.90
N PHE A 17 -12.55 -4.51 0.40
CA PHE A 17 -11.90 -5.67 1.03
C PHE A 17 -12.64 -6.97 0.72
N ILE A 18 -11.94 -7.92 0.12
CA ILE A 18 -12.44 -9.25 -0.24
C ILE A 18 -11.36 -10.30 0.10
N GLY A 19 -10.21 -10.27 -0.56
CA GLY A 19 -9.12 -11.22 -0.34
C GLY A 19 -8.53 -11.15 1.07
N ARG A 20 -8.62 -9.99 1.74
CA ARG A 20 -8.18 -9.89 3.14
C ARG A 20 -9.22 -10.29 4.19
N GLU A 21 -10.49 -10.42 3.80
CA GLU A 21 -11.58 -10.64 4.74
C GLU A 21 -11.79 -12.12 5.03
N PRO A 22 -11.78 -12.56 6.32
CA PRO A 22 -11.96 -13.95 6.69
C PRO A 22 -13.24 -14.58 6.16
N TYR A 23 -14.31 -13.79 6.02
CA TYR A 23 -15.58 -14.26 5.45
C TYR A 23 -15.42 -14.76 4.01
N TRP A 24 -14.77 -13.98 3.14
CA TRP A 24 -14.58 -14.36 1.75
C TRP A 24 -13.51 -15.44 1.59
N GLN A 25 -12.45 -15.39 2.39
CA GLN A 25 -11.44 -16.44 2.46
C GLN A 25 -12.07 -17.81 2.71
N ARG A 26 -12.97 -17.93 3.70
CA ARG A 26 -13.71 -19.17 3.99
C ARG A 26 -14.56 -19.63 2.82
N ARG A 27 -15.34 -18.74 2.21
CA ARG A 27 -16.23 -19.11 1.09
C ARG A 27 -15.47 -19.58 -0.15
N PHE A 28 -14.34 -18.96 -0.46
CA PHE A 28 -13.47 -19.40 -1.56
C PHE A 28 -12.78 -20.73 -1.21
N ALA A 29 -12.36 -20.91 0.04
CA ALA A 29 -11.79 -22.17 0.52
C ALA A 29 -12.80 -23.35 0.44
N GLU A 30 -14.03 -23.15 0.92
CA GLU A 30 -15.12 -24.14 0.87
C GLU A 30 -15.48 -24.54 -0.57
N ALA A 31 -15.37 -23.59 -1.51
CA ALA A 31 -15.59 -23.84 -2.93
C ALA A 31 -14.40 -24.46 -3.66
N GLY A 32 -13.24 -24.61 -2.99
CA GLY A 32 -12.02 -25.11 -3.63
C GLY A 32 -11.41 -24.12 -4.63
N LEU A 33 -11.63 -22.81 -4.45
CA LEU A 33 -11.23 -21.77 -5.41
C LEU A 33 -10.23 -20.78 -4.78
N PRO A 34 -9.21 -20.33 -5.53
CA PRO A 34 -8.28 -19.32 -5.05
C PRO A 34 -8.79 -17.89 -5.29
N ILE A 35 -8.36 -16.98 -4.42
CA ILE A 35 -8.58 -15.54 -4.55
C ILE A 35 -7.26 -14.77 -4.32
N ILE A 36 -7.09 -13.64 -5.03
CA ILE A 36 -5.98 -12.69 -4.83
C ILE A 36 -6.58 -11.31 -4.56
N GLY A 37 -6.11 -10.59 -3.55
CA GLY A 37 -6.61 -9.24 -3.23
C GLY A 37 -5.93 -8.59 -2.02
N ASP A 38 -6.08 -7.28 -1.76
CA ASP A 38 -6.96 -6.32 -2.45
C ASP A 38 -6.25 -5.01 -2.86
N ASP A 39 -6.82 -4.28 -3.83
CA ASP A 39 -6.32 -3.05 -4.46
C ASP A 39 -5.00 -3.24 -5.22
N ILE A 40 -5.02 -3.24 -6.55
CA ILE A 40 -3.84 -3.55 -7.37
C ILE A 40 -2.69 -2.53 -7.16
N LYS A 41 -1.45 -3.00 -7.06
CA LYS A 41 -0.25 -2.14 -7.17
C LYS A 41 0.08 -1.86 -8.63
N SER A 42 0.63 -0.68 -8.88
CA SER A 42 1.26 -0.37 -10.16
C SER A 42 2.72 -0.86 -10.15
N GLN A 43 3.32 -1.11 -11.31
CA GLN A 43 4.74 -1.50 -11.42
C GLN A 43 5.65 -0.46 -10.73
N VAL A 44 5.45 0.82 -11.04
CA VAL A 44 6.07 1.94 -10.34
C VAL A 44 5.02 2.99 -10.05
N GLY A 45 4.78 3.29 -8.78
CA GLY A 45 3.76 4.24 -8.40
C GLY A 45 4.13 5.00 -7.13
N ALA A 46 3.37 6.06 -6.88
CA ALA A 46 3.58 6.93 -5.74
C ALA A 46 3.75 6.19 -4.41
N THR A 47 2.85 5.24 -4.11
CA THR A 47 2.87 4.50 -2.84
C THR A 47 4.12 3.63 -2.68
N ILE A 48 4.54 2.89 -3.72
CA ILE A 48 5.73 2.04 -3.63
C ILE A 48 7.02 2.89 -3.57
N THR A 49 7.11 3.96 -4.38
CA THR A 49 8.23 4.90 -4.33
C THR A 49 8.35 5.55 -2.96
N HIS A 50 7.25 6.07 -2.42
CA HIS A 50 7.22 6.68 -1.10
C HIS A 50 7.68 5.67 -0.03
N ARG A 51 7.15 4.45 -0.06
CA ARG A 51 7.51 3.41 0.91
C ARG A 51 8.99 3.04 0.87
N VAL A 52 9.59 2.93 -0.31
CA VAL A 52 11.03 2.67 -0.48
C VAL A 52 11.86 3.83 0.07
N LEU A 53 11.49 5.08 -0.20
CA LEU A 53 12.17 6.25 0.34
C LEU A 53 12.02 6.37 1.86
N THR A 54 10.83 6.14 2.39
CA THR A 54 10.57 6.05 3.85
C THR A 54 11.50 5.03 4.47
N ARG A 55 11.60 3.83 3.87
CA ARG A 55 12.49 2.79 4.38
C ARG A 55 13.96 3.21 4.36
N LEU A 56 14.42 3.84 3.27
CA LEU A 56 15.77 4.37 3.18
C LEU A 56 16.05 5.38 4.32
N PHE A 57 15.12 6.26 4.64
CA PHE A 57 15.27 7.21 5.76
C PHE A 57 15.44 6.44 7.08
N MET A 58 14.56 5.48 7.35
CA MET A 58 14.62 4.65 8.56
C MET A 58 15.94 3.88 8.68
N ASP A 59 16.36 3.19 7.62
CA ASP A 59 17.59 2.38 7.59
C ASP A 59 18.87 3.22 7.75
N ARG A 60 18.81 4.50 7.41
CA ARG A 60 19.93 5.44 7.56
C ARG A 60 19.85 6.28 8.83
N GLY A 61 18.86 6.02 9.70
CA GLY A 61 18.68 6.75 10.96
C GLY A 61 18.18 8.19 10.78
N VAL A 62 17.56 8.49 9.64
CA VAL A 62 16.91 9.79 9.39
C VAL A 62 15.50 9.75 9.95
N ARG A 63 15.22 10.61 10.93
CA ARG A 63 13.88 10.75 11.50
C ARG A 63 13.01 11.56 10.52
N ILE A 64 11.96 10.97 9.97
CA ILE A 64 10.91 11.69 9.25
C ILE A 64 10.12 12.56 10.23
N ASP A 65 10.02 13.84 9.89
CA ASP A 65 9.26 14.88 10.59
C ASP A 65 7.88 15.05 9.99
N ARG A 66 7.82 15.28 8.68
CA ARG A 66 6.59 15.56 7.93
C ARG A 66 6.65 14.90 6.57
N THR A 67 5.50 14.47 6.06
CA THR A 67 5.44 13.96 4.70
C THR A 67 4.08 14.17 4.05
N TYR A 68 4.11 14.42 2.75
CA TYR A 68 2.91 14.32 1.93
C TYR A 68 3.14 13.50 0.67
N GLN A 69 2.04 12.96 0.16
CA GLN A 69 1.92 12.37 -1.16
C GLN A 69 0.64 12.89 -1.81
N LEU A 70 0.81 13.84 -2.73
CA LEU A 70 -0.27 14.40 -3.52
C LEU A 70 -0.38 13.65 -4.84
N ASN A 71 -1.57 13.15 -5.21
CA ASN A 71 -1.78 12.40 -6.44
C ASN A 71 -2.95 13.00 -7.23
N PHE A 72 -2.75 13.32 -8.50
CA PHE A 72 -3.83 13.78 -9.37
C PHE A 72 -3.67 13.21 -10.77
N GLY A 73 -4.78 13.12 -11.50
CA GLY A 73 -4.84 12.54 -12.84
C GLY A 73 -6.14 12.93 -13.53
N GLY A 74 -6.32 12.50 -14.78
CA GLY A 74 -7.44 12.92 -15.62
C GLY A 74 -8.35 11.79 -16.09
N ASN A 75 -8.21 10.58 -15.53
CA ASN A 75 -9.07 9.45 -15.88
C ASN A 75 -10.28 9.37 -14.93
N THR A 76 -11.20 8.46 -15.23
CA THR A 76 -12.44 8.29 -14.46
C THR A 76 -12.20 7.75 -13.05
N ASP A 77 -11.08 7.06 -12.78
CA ASP A 77 -10.72 6.67 -11.40
C ASP A 77 -10.48 7.94 -10.54
N PHE A 78 -9.79 8.95 -11.08
CA PHE A 78 -9.61 10.24 -10.39
C PHE A 78 -10.91 11.06 -10.29
N LEU A 79 -11.79 10.98 -11.30
CA LEU A 79 -13.10 11.62 -11.21
C LEU A 79 -13.95 11.00 -10.11
N ASN A 80 -13.96 9.67 -10.03
CA ASN A 80 -14.62 8.92 -8.95
C ASN A 80 -14.03 9.23 -7.57
N MET A 81 -12.78 9.70 -7.50
CA MET A 81 -12.12 10.11 -6.25
C MET A 81 -12.53 11.49 -5.76
N LEU A 82 -13.20 12.33 -6.55
CA LEU A 82 -13.74 13.60 -6.03
C LEU A 82 -14.88 13.36 -5.04
N GLU A 83 -15.51 12.19 -5.12
CA GLU A 83 -16.58 11.77 -4.21
C GLU A 83 -15.98 11.39 -2.83
N ARG A 84 -15.98 12.37 -1.92
CA ARG A 84 -15.29 12.29 -0.62
C ARG A 84 -15.70 11.10 0.26
N GLU A 85 -16.94 10.63 0.17
CA GLU A 85 -17.43 9.46 0.93
C GLU A 85 -16.69 8.17 0.55
N ARG A 86 -16.22 8.05 -0.70
CA ARG A 86 -15.47 6.87 -1.18
C ARG A 86 -13.98 6.94 -0.88
N LEU A 87 -13.48 8.09 -0.38
CA LEU A 87 -12.06 8.32 -0.13
C LEU A 87 -11.58 7.73 1.19
N GLU A 88 -12.44 7.49 2.18
CA GLU A 88 -12.01 7.08 3.52
C GLU A 88 -11.19 5.79 3.48
N SER A 89 -11.73 4.75 2.83
CA SER A 89 -11.06 3.44 2.73
C SER A 89 -9.72 3.53 1.97
N LYS A 90 -9.65 4.34 0.91
CA LYS A 90 -8.45 4.47 0.07
C LYS A 90 -7.39 5.38 0.72
N LYS A 91 -7.81 6.41 1.44
CA LYS A 91 -6.93 7.25 2.27
C LYS A 91 -6.30 6.42 3.38
N ILE A 92 -7.11 5.63 4.10
CA ILE A 92 -6.63 4.70 5.14
C ILE A 92 -5.62 3.72 4.55
N SER A 93 -5.92 3.07 3.42
CA SER A 93 -5.01 2.11 2.77
C SER A 93 -3.66 2.75 2.38
N LYS A 94 -3.67 3.92 1.74
CA LYS A 94 -2.43 4.58 1.30
C LYS A 94 -1.62 5.15 2.47
N THR A 95 -2.27 5.75 3.47
CA THR A 95 -1.60 6.22 4.68
C THR A 95 -0.96 5.04 5.40
N ASN A 96 -1.70 3.94 5.62
CA ASN A 96 -1.20 2.74 6.29
C ASN A 96 -0.02 2.12 5.54
N ALA A 97 -0.02 2.13 4.21
CA ALA A 97 1.09 1.59 3.41
C ALA A 97 2.41 2.34 3.70
N VAL A 98 2.38 3.65 3.90
CA VAL A 98 3.57 4.46 4.21
C VAL A 98 3.91 4.40 5.70
N THR A 99 2.93 4.63 6.57
CA THR A 99 3.14 4.60 8.02
C THR A 99 3.54 3.21 8.51
N SER A 100 3.23 2.13 7.76
CA SER A 100 3.73 0.76 8.00
C SER A 100 5.24 0.65 8.15
N MET A 101 5.99 1.52 7.48
CA MET A 101 7.45 1.49 7.47
C MET A 101 8.09 2.31 8.58
N ILE A 102 7.31 3.14 9.28
CA ILE A 102 7.78 3.99 10.36
C ILE A 102 7.57 3.23 11.68
N ASP A 103 8.64 3.03 12.43
CA ASP A 103 8.63 2.26 13.69
C ASP A 103 8.21 3.10 14.90
N TYR A 104 7.89 4.37 14.68
CA TYR A 104 7.43 5.33 15.67
C TYR A 104 6.14 6.07 15.25
N GLU A 105 5.46 6.67 16.23
CA GLU A 105 4.27 7.51 16.02
C GLU A 105 4.66 8.91 15.48
N ILE A 106 4.01 9.34 14.40
CA ILE A 106 4.05 10.71 13.86
C ILE A 106 2.66 11.31 14.07
N ASP A 107 2.59 12.62 14.30
CA ASP A 107 1.31 13.32 14.41
C ASP A 107 0.51 13.22 13.10
N ASP A 108 -0.80 12.96 13.19
CA ASP A 108 -1.66 12.82 12.01
C ASP A 108 -1.69 14.09 11.15
N GLY A 109 -1.46 15.27 11.74
CA GLY A 109 -1.34 16.54 11.03
C GLY A 109 -0.07 16.67 10.19
N ASP A 110 0.95 15.88 10.48
CA ASP A 110 2.25 15.86 9.79
C ASP A 110 2.30 14.83 8.65
N ILE A 111 1.21 14.07 8.42
CA ILE A 111 1.09 13.08 7.35
C ILE A 111 -0.10 13.40 6.44
N HIS A 112 0.16 13.65 5.16
CA HIS A 112 -0.89 13.85 4.17
C HIS A 112 -0.73 12.95 2.95
N VAL A 113 -1.43 11.81 2.94
CA VAL A 113 -1.38 10.84 1.82
C VAL A 113 -2.78 10.63 1.26
N GLY A 114 -2.98 10.89 -0.03
CA GLY A 114 -4.28 10.69 -0.66
C GLY A 114 -4.35 11.12 -2.13
N PRO A 115 -5.41 10.75 -2.86
CA PRO A 115 -5.74 11.45 -4.08
C PRO A 115 -6.11 12.91 -3.75
N SER A 116 -5.67 13.81 -4.60
CA SER A 116 -5.69 15.25 -4.34
C SER A 116 -6.63 15.98 -5.28
N ASP A 117 -6.67 15.59 -6.56
CA ASP A 117 -7.49 16.30 -7.55
C ASP A 117 -7.71 15.51 -8.85
N TYR A 118 -8.61 16.04 -9.69
CA TYR A 118 -8.89 15.61 -11.05
C TYR A 118 -8.54 16.73 -12.04
N VAL A 119 -7.67 16.42 -13.01
CA VAL A 119 -7.20 17.36 -14.03
C VAL A 119 -7.50 16.79 -15.42
N PRO A 120 -8.57 17.26 -16.11
CA PRO A 120 -9.12 16.59 -17.31
C PRO A 120 -8.09 16.32 -18.42
N TRP A 121 -7.18 17.26 -18.69
CA TRP A 121 -6.23 17.13 -19.80
C TRP A 121 -5.06 16.17 -19.51
N LEU A 122 -4.93 15.67 -18.27
CA LEU A 122 -3.96 14.61 -17.96
C LEU A 122 -4.38 13.27 -18.56
N LYS A 123 -5.69 13.05 -18.80
CA LYS A 123 -6.23 11.75 -19.25
C LYS A 123 -5.70 10.63 -18.33
N ASP A 124 -5.13 9.56 -18.88
CA ASP A 124 -4.56 8.45 -18.09
C ASP A 124 -3.21 8.76 -17.42
N ARG A 125 -2.64 9.96 -17.64
CA ARG A 125 -1.44 10.37 -16.93
C ARG A 125 -1.77 10.69 -15.49
N LYS A 126 -0.95 10.16 -14.60
CA LYS A 126 -1.01 10.37 -13.17
C LYS A 126 0.25 11.04 -12.72
N TRP A 127 0.08 12.16 -12.03
CA TRP A 127 1.15 12.90 -11.43
C TRP A 127 1.13 12.68 -9.93
N CYS A 128 2.31 12.56 -9.37
CA CYS A 128 2.50 12.50 -7.93
C CYS A 128 3.62 13.43 -7.49
N HIS A 129 3.37 14.16 -6.42
CA HIS A 129 4.37 14.89 -5.67
C HIS A 129 4.51 14.27 -4.29
N ILE A 130 5.73 13.85 -3.96
CA ILE A 130 6.10 13.35 -2.63
C ILE A 130 7.05 14.37 -2.04
N ARG A 131 6.78 14.76 -0.79
CA ARG A 131 7.72 15.50 0.03
C ARG A 131 7.95 14.76 1.33
N MET A 132 9.20 14.68 1.73
CA MET A 132 9.61 14.08 2.99
C MET A 132 10.60 15.02 3.65
N GLU A 133 10.21 15.54 4.80
CA GLU A 133 11.09 16.30 5.68
C GLU A 133 11.60 15.37 6.76
N GLY A 134 12.88 15.47 7.07
CA GLY A 134 13.47 14.72 8.16
C GLY A 134 14.59 15.46 8.86
N THR A 135 15.01 14.89 9.98
CA THR A 135 16.11 15.36 10.80
C THR A 135 17.21 14.31 10.79
N THR A 136 18.42 14.74 10.45
CA THR A 136 19.63 13.91 10.37
C THR A 136 20.53 14.13 11.60
N PHE A 137 21.76 13.61 11.55
CA PHE A 137 22.74 13.78 12.62
C PHE A 137 22.99 15.26 12.95
N GLY A 138 23.09 15.59 14.25
CA GLY A 138 23.30 16.96 14.71
C GLY A 138 22.06 17.86 14.58
N ASP A 139 20.86 17.28 14.55
CA ASP A 139 19.59 18.00 14.35
C ASP A 139 19.52 18.79 13.03
N VAL A 140 20.29 18.37 12.01
CA VAL A 140 20.34 19.05 10.71
C VAL A 140 19.12 18.64 9.86
N PRO A 141 18.35 19.61 9.33
CA PRO A 141 17.17 19.31 8.52
C PRO A 141 17.55 18.76 7.15
N LEU A 142 16.73 17.84 6.65
CA LEU A 142 16.79 17.26 5.32
C LEU A 142 15.42 17.37 4.68
N ASN A 143 15.39 17.78 3.41
CA ASN A 143 14.17 17.84 2.61
C ASN A 143 14.37 17.04 1.33
N LEU A 144 13.45 16.14 1.04
CA LEU A 144 13.35 15.43 -0.22
C LEU A 144 12.05 15.83 -0.91
N GLU A 145 12.15 16.23 -2.18
CA GLU A 145 11.01 16.42 -3.06
C GLU A 145 11.17 15.53 -4.29
N LEU A 146 10.09 14.84 -4.66
CA LEU A 146 10.05 13.97 -5.81
C LEU A 146 8.77 14.23 -6.60
N LYS A 147 8.91 14.42 -7.92
CA LYS A 147 7.81 14.38 -8.87
C LYS A 147 7.88 13.08 -9.66
N LEU A 148 6.77 12.34 -9.70
CA LEU A 148 6.60 11.14 -10.51
C LEU A 148 5.47 11.36 -11.51
N GLU A 149 5.71 11.00 -12.77
CA GLU A 149 4.69 10.95 -13.82
C GLU A 149 4.66 9.55 -14.42
N VAL A 150 3.47 8.95 -14.46
CA VAL A 150 3.24 7.62 -15.03
C VAL A 150 1.92 7.59 -15.81
N TRP A 151 1.79 6.62 -16.71
CA TRP A 151 0.51 6.23 -17.28
C TRP A 151 -0.14 5.19 -16.35
N ASP A 152 -1.29 5.49 -15.74
CA ASP A 152 -1.83 4.67 -14.64
C ASP A 152 -2.34 3.29 -15.12
N SER A 153 -3.00 3.24 -16.28
CA SER A 153 -3.59 2.00 -16.78
C SER A 153 -2.55 0.98 -17.26
N PRO A 154 -1.58 1.32 -18.13
CA PRO A 154 -0.54 0.35 -18.55
C PRO A 154 0.33 -0.13 -17.38
N ASN A 155 0.58 0.76 -16.41
CA ASN A 155 1.39 0.50 -15.24
C ASN A 155 0.74 -0.47 -14.25
N SER A 156 -0.59 -0.64 -14.30
CA SER A 156 -1.30 -1.69 -13.54
C SER A 156 -1.58 -2.94 -14.38
N ALA A 157 -1.75 -2.81 -15.70
CA ALA A 157 -2.08 -3.92 -16.60
C ALA A 157 -1.07 -5.08 -16.55
N GLY A 158 0.23 -4.76 -16.50
CA GLY A 158 1.27 -5.78 -16.36
C GLY A 158 1.12 -6.59 -15.06
N VAL A 159 0.91 -5.91 -13.94
CA VAL A 159 0.75 -6.53 -12.62
C VAL A 159 -0.52 -7.38 -12.56
N ILE A 160 -1.62 -6.90 -13.15
CA ILE A 160 -2.88 -7.66 -13.26
C ILE A 160 -2.66 -8.95 -14.06
N THR A 161 -1.90 -8.89 -15.15
CA THR A 161 -1.62 -10.05 -15.99
C THR A 161 -0.88 -11.13 -15.20
N ASP A 162 0.13 -10.76 -14.41
CA ASP A 162 0.85 -11.71 -13.57
C ASP A 162 0.00 -12.26 -12.41
N ALA A 163 -0.89 -11.44 -11.83
CA ALA A 163 -1.86 -11.91 -10.84
C ALA A 163 -2.82 -12.96 -11.43
N ILE A 164 -3.32 -12.75 -12.67
CA ILE A 164 -4.16 -13.73 -13.37
C ILE A 164 -3.41 -15.04 -13.61
N ARG A 165 -2.14 -14.95 -14.02
CA ARG A 165 -1.29 -16.15 -14.22
C ARG A 165 -1.07 -16.91 -12.91
N CYS A 166 -0.82 -16.21 -11.80
CA CYS A 166 -0.69 -16.83 -10.49
C CYS A 166 -2.00 -17.46 -10.01
N ALA A 167 -3.15 -16.81 -10.27
CA ALA A 167 -4.46 -17.39 -9.97
C ALA A 167 -4.69 -18.70 -10.76
N LYS A 168 -4.27 -18.74 -12.03
CA LYS A 168 -4.32 -19.97 -12.85
C LYS A 168 -3.42 -21.07 -12.30
N LEU A 169 -2.21 -20.76 -11.85
CA LEU A 169 -1.34 -21.72 -11.16
C LEU A 169 -1.98 -22.25 -9.87
N GLY A 170 -2.63 -21.37 -9.10
CA GLY A 170 -3.39 -21.77 -7.91
C GLY A 170 -4.51 -22.74 -8.22
N LEU A 171 -5.28 -22.49 -9.30
CA LEU A 171 -6.31 -23.41 -9.79
C LEU A 171 -5.72 -24.77 -10.20
N ASP A 172 -4.63 -24.77 -10.99
CA ASP A 172 -4.01 -26.00 -11.49
C ASP A 172 -3.44 -26.88 -10.37
N ARG A 173 -3.06 -26.27 -9.25
CA ARG A 173 -2.56 -26.94 -8.06
C ARG A 173 -3.65 -27.29 -7.03
N GLY A 174 -4.91 -26.95 -7.30
CA GLY A 174 -6.03 -27.19 -6.37
C GLY A 174 -5.95 -26.36 -5.08
N LEU A 175 -5.29 -25.20 -5.11
CA LEU A 175 -5.23 -24.30 -3.97
C LEU A 175 -6.56 -23.55 -3.79
N ALA A 176 -6.91 -23.28 -2.53
CA ALA A 176 -8.16 -22.63 -2.18
C ALA A 176 -7.96 -21.56 -1.09
N GLY A 177 -8.82 -20.55 -1.08
CA GLY A 177 -8.68 -19.38 -0.22
C GLY A 177 -7.71 -18.34 -0.80
N THR A 178 -7.21 -17.43 0.02
CA THR A 178 -6.36 -16.34 -0.47
C THR A 178 -4.92 -16.78 -0.68
N LEU A 179 -4.39 -16.59 -1.88
CA LEU A 179 -2.98 -16.88 -2.18
C LEU A 179 -2.09 -15.81 -1.54
N VAL A 180 -1.32 -16.17 -0.52
CA VAL A 180 -0.59 -15.21 0.31
C VAL A 180 0.47 -14.47 -0.51
N ALA A 181 1.41 -15.21 -1.10
CA ALA A 181 2.54 -14.61 -1.82
C ALA A 181 2.09 -13.70 -2.99
N PRO A 182 1.21 -14.15 -3.91
CA PRO A 182 0.67 -13.27 -4.95
C PRO A 182 -0.06 -12.04 -4.40
N SER A 183 -0.86 -12.19 -3.35
CA SER A 183 -1.60 -11.05 -2.77
C SER A 183 -0.63 -10.02 -2.18
N SER A 184 0.34 -10.46 -1.36
CA SER A 184 1.32 -9.57 -0.74
C SER A 184 2.19 -8.82 -1.74
N TYR A 185 2.54 -9.46 -2.86
CA TYR A 185 3.36 -8.84 -3.88
C TYR A 185 2.57 -7.91 -4.80
N PHE A 186 1.42 -8.34 -5.34
CA PHE A 186 0.66 -7.58 -6.34
C PHE A 186 -0.34 -6.57 -5.78
N MET A 187 -0.76 -6.70 -4.52
CA MET A 187 -1.86 -5.92 -3.95
C MET A 187 -1.39 -4.97 -2.85
N LYS A 188 -2.02 -3.80 -2.73
CA LYS A 188 -1.67 -2.76 -1.73
C LYS A 188 -2.13 -3.13 -0.34
N SER A 189 -3.29 -3.79 -0.26
CA SER A 189 -3.95 -4.19 0.99
C SER A 189 -4.09 -5.71 1.08
N PRO A 190 -2.97 -6.46 1.10
CA PRO A 190 -3.02 -7.91 1.26
C PRO A 190 -3.48 -8.30 2.67
N PRO A 191 -3.94 -9.54 2.89
CA PRO A 191 -4.19 -10.07 4.24
C PRO A 191 -2.93 -10.04 5.12
N LEU A 192 -1.77 -10.32 4.54
CA LEU A 192 -0.47 -10.27 5.20
C LEU A 192 0.41 -9.22 4.53
N GLN A 193 0.71 -8.15 5.28
CA GLN A 193 1.61 -7.10 4.81
C GLN A 193 3.06 -7.58 4.93
N ILE A 194 3.67 -7.90 3.79
CA ILE A 194 5.06 -8.37 3.69
C ILE A 194 5.89 -7.26 3.04
N HIS A 195 7.17 -7.16 3.40
CA HIS A 195 8.11 -6.28 2.70
C HIS A 195 8.23 -6.69 1.23
N ASP A 196 8.41 -5.72 0.31
CA ASP A 196 8.34 -5.99 -1.13
C ASP A 196 9.44 -6.94 -1.63
N ASP A 197 10.63 -6.85 -1.06
CA ASP A 197 11.77 -7.73 -1.38
C ASP A 197 11.48 -9.18 -0.98
N ILE A 198 10.92 -9.38 0.22
CA ILE A 198 10.48 -10.70 0.68
C ILE A 198 9.30 -11.18 -0.16
N ALA A 199 8.30 -10.33 -0.42
CA ALA A 199 7.12 -10.67 -1.21
C ALA A 199 7.48 -11.05 -2.65
N HIS A 200 8.49 -10.38 -3.23
CA HIS A 200 9.04 -10.73 -4.54
C HIS A 200 9.62 -12.15 -4.54
N ASN A 201 10.49 -12.47 -3.58
CA ASN A 201 11.07 -13.81 -3.50
C ASN A 201 9.98 -14.88 -3.28
N ARG A 202 9.00 -14.58 -2.42
CA ARG A 202 7.87 -15.48 -2.16
C ARG A 202 6.99 -15.71 -3.39
N VAL A 203 6.77 -14.70 -4.24
CA VAL A 203 5.99 -14.90 -5.47
C VAL A 203 6.77 -15.73 -6.49
N GLU A 204 8.10 -15.59 -6.57
CA GLU A 204 8.94 -16.46 -7.38
C GLU A 204 8.93 -17.91 -6.87
N ASP A 205 9.00 -18.11 -5.56
CA ASP A 205 8.83 -19.42 -4.91
C ASP A 205 7.44 -20.01 -5.21
N PHE A 206 6.39 -19.19 -5.15
CA PHE A 206 5.05 -19.58 -5.56
C PHE A 206 5.01 -19.98 -7.04
N ILE A 207 5.63 -19.24 -7.95
CA ILE A 207 5.67 -19.58 -9.37
C ILE A 207 6.37 -20.93 -9.59
N ARG A 208 7.45 -21.21 -8.86
CA ARG A 208 8.16 -22.51 -8.88
C ARG A 208 7.39 -23.66 -8.23
N GLY A 209 6.50 -23.34 -7.30
CA GLY A 209 5.71 -24.33 -6.54
C GLY A 209 6.24 -24.63 -5.14
N ASP A 210 7.25 -23.87 -4.69
CA ASP A 210 7.92 -24.03 -3.39
C ASP A 210 7.16 -23.33 -2.24
N ASP A 211 6.35 -22.32 -2.55
CA ASP A 211 5.46 -21.63 -1.60
C ASP A 211 4.00 -21.72 -2.10
N ASN A 212 3.14 -22.46 -1.40
CA ASN A 212 1.72 -22.56 -1.71
C ASN A 212 0.84 -22.10 -0.52
N GLU A 213 1.36 -21.19 0.33
CA GLU A 213 0.62 -20.71 1.48
C GLU A 213 -0.70 -20.03 1.06
N THR A 214 -1.80 -20.49 1.65
CA THR A 214 -3.11 -19.86 1.51
C THR A 214 -3.73 -19.53 2.85
N LEU A 215 -4.61 -18.53 2.86
CA LEU A 215 -5.44 -18.19 4.03
C LEU A 215 -6.88 -18.57 3.78
N VAL A 216 -7.45 -19.29 4.75
CA VAL A 216 -8.82 -19.82 4.68
C VAL A 216 -9.77 -19.12 5.65
N GLY A 217 -9.31 -18.07 6.34
CA GLY A 217 -10.15 -17.23 7.19
C GLY A 217 -10.35 -17.77 8.60
N THR A 218 -9.40 -18.57 9.08
CA THR A 218 -9.35 -19.09 10.46
C THR A 218 -8.17 -18.53 11.27
N GLU A 219 -7.29 -17.79 10.60
CA GLU A 219 -6.04 -17.29 11.13
C GLU A 219 -6.26 -16.04 11.99
N LYS A 220 -5.53 -15.92 13.10
CA LYS A 220 -5.61 -14.75 13.99
C LYS A 220 -4.76 -13.60 13.43
N ALA A 221 -5.33 -12.39 13.37
CA ALA A 221 -4.58 -11.20 12.99
C ALA A 221 -3.45 -10.92 13.99
N ALA A 222 -2.22 -10.75 13.51
CA ALA A 222 -1.09 -10.38 14.35
C ALA A 222 -1.15 -8.89 14.73
N PRO A 223 -1.00 -8.52 16.02
CA PRO A 223 -0.99 -7.13 16.43
C PRO A 223 0.32 -6.44 16.02
N ARG A 224 0.22 -5.21 15.51
CA ARG A 224 1.36 -4.39 15.12
C ARG A 224 1.99 -3.72 16.35
N ARG A 225 3.32 -3.76 16.49
CA ARG A 225 4.07 -3.05 17.55
C ARG A 225 4.65 -1.75 16.99
N THR A 226 4.28 -0.61 17.57
CA THR A 226 4.87 0.72 17.33
C THR A 226 5.52 1.24 18.60
N ARG A 227 6.57 2.07 18.47
CA ARG A 227 7.26 2.72 19.60
C ARG A 227 6.81 4.18 19.72
N LYS A 228 6.63 4.69 20.94
CA LYS A 228 6.44 6.14 21.15
C LYS A 228 7.78 6.87 21.07
N LEU A 229 7.85 7.94 20.28
CA LEU A 229 8.98 8.87 20.29
C LEU A 229 9.10 9.52 21.67
N SER A 230 10.31 9.58 22.23
CA SER A 230 10.56 10.34 23.45
C SER A 230 10.42 11.83 23.15
N THR A 231 9.50 12.50 23.82
CA THR A 231 9.15 13.93 23.61
C THR A 231 10.20 14.93 24.12
N SER A 232 11.48 14.55 24.17
CA SER A 232 12.50 15.27 24.95
C SER A 232 13.06 16.55 24.30
N SER A 233 12.85 16.81 22.99
CA SER A 233 13.45 18.01 22.35
C SER A 233 12.43 19.00 21.73
N THR A 234 11.21 18.57 21.41
CA THR A 234 10.25 19.43 20.68
C THR A 234 9.64 20.54 21.55
N LYS A 235 9.41 20.27 22.85
CA LYS A 235 8.91 21.30 23.78
C LYS A 235 9.93 22.42 24.04
N ALA A 236 11.23 22.14 23.92
CA ALA A 236 12.27 23.16 24.08
C ALA A 236 12.32 24.10 22.86
N LYS A 237 12.18 23.57 21.64
CA LYS A 237 12.18 24.38 20.40
C LYS A 237 10.91 25.21 20.20
N ALA A 238 9.72 24.69 20.56
CA ALA A 238 8.48 25.47 20.49
C ALA A 238 8.48 26.68 21.44
N LYS A 239 9.16 26.57 22.59
CA LYS A 239 9.31 27.66 23.55
C LYS A 239 10.34 28.71 23.11
N ALA A 240 11.35 28.31 22.32
CA ALA A 240 12.33 29.22 21.75
C ALA A 240 11.77 30.02 20.55
N ALA A 241 11.02 29.37 19.65
CA ALA A 241 10.41 30.05 18.50
C ALA A 241 9.30 31.05 18.91
N ALA A 242 8.58 30.79 20.01
CA ALA A 242 7.59 31.73 20.55
C ALA A 242 8.22 32.94 21.27
N ALA A 243 9.51 32.87 21.63
CA ALA A 243 10.23 33.97 22.29
C ALA A 243 10.93 34.92 21.31
N GLU A 244 11.07 34.55 20.04
CA GLU A 244 11.59 35.43 18.97
C GLU A 244 10.50 36.28 18.29
N VAL A 245 9.22 36.05 18.61
CA VAL A 245 8.06 36.76 18.02
C VAL A 245 7.32 37.61 19.07
N ALA A 246 7.91 37.81 20.25
CA ALA A 246 7.39 38.68 21.33
C ALA A 246 8.43 39.74 21.70
#